data_AF-A0A5C5VZC4-F1
#
_entry.id   AF-A0A5C5VZC4-F1
#
_cell.length_a   1.000
_cell.length_b   1.000
_cell.length_c   1.000
_cell.angle_alpha   90.00
_cell.angle_beta   90.00
_cell.angle_gamma   90.00
#
_symmetry.space_group_name_H-M   'P 1'
#
loop_
_entity.id
_entity.type
_entity.pdbx_description
1 polymer ?
#
loop_
_entity_poly.entity_id
_entity_poly.type
_entity_poly.pdbx_seq_one_letter_code
_entity_poly.pdbx_strand_id
1 'polypeptide(L)'
;MTPLRGLTIGAGYFARFHFDAWRRMDDVRIEAVCDRDESRARRAAEAVGAASWFTDAAEALDAVRPDFVDLITPPPGKLELVERCAAWGVAILCQKPLADDRAGAERVVAAAHGVPFMVHENFRFQPWRRETKRLIDTGTVGDVHTLMVHTRMGDGWGEDAYVARQPYFRTMPRLLVHETGVHFLDTFRYLAGEIESVSAILRRLNPAIAGEDAALVTVRFASGAVAVWDANRYNETTDENPRLTFGDTLVEGTGGTIRLDGAGRLFVKRLGEPEVEHAYEWRDEGFAGDCVYATQRHFVERLRAGERFETSGEDYLRSLAAVEAAYESDRTGRSVRPEEPRRIVDLSRGIDADLPGAKVDPAKRLAVDGWNATTLTLYSHCGTHIDAPCHFFPGAATLDQQDLSVCCGPARIIDLTPVEPAELISVERFAAAAGEVVAGERLLLQTDWHRRHGEDAYRNALPRLSLELAEWLVAKRVALVGVEPPSVADVNNLREVTAVHQTLFRGGVVIVEGLCHLDQLRCERVEFIALPLKVIGGDGSPVRAIAVEP
;
A
#
# COMPACT_ATOMS: atom_id res chain seq x y z
N MET A 1 31.59 -0.02 -16.38
CA MET A 1 30.33 -0.80 -16.34
C MET A 1 29.57 -0.49 -17.61
N THR A 2 28.77 -1.43 -18.14
CA THR A 2 27.93 -1.17 -19.32
C THR A 2 26.84 -0.16 -18.95
N PRO A 3 26.67 0.95 -19.71
CA PRO A 3 25.60 1.92 -19.45
C PRO A 3 24.22 1.27 -19.53
N LEU A 4 23.30 1.66 -18.62
CA LEU A 4 21.90 1.23 -18.73
C LEU A 4 21.23 1.94 -19.90
N ARG A 5 20.45 1.19 -20.67
CA ARG A 5 19.75 1.67 -21.87
C ARG A 5 18.34 2.09 -21.49
N GLY A 6 18.04 3.38 -21.59
CA GLY A 6 16.73 3.95 -21.25
C GLY A 6 15.89 4.29 -22.49
N LEU A 7 14.57 4.22 -22.33
CA LEU A 7 13.58 4.83 -23.23
C LEU A 7 12.77 5.85 -22.45
N THR A 8 12.61 7.07 -22.97
CA THR A 8 11.71 8.05 -22.35
C THR A 8 10.39 8.11 -23.13
N ILE A 9 9.26 8.19 -22.42
CA ILE A 9 7.93 8.31 -23.02
C ILE A 9 7.25 9.56 -22.45
N GLY A 10 7.00 10.54 -23.31
CA GLY A 10 6.48 11.86 -22.96
C GLY A 10 7.56 12.94 -22.99
N ALA A 11 7.34 13.96 -23.82
CA ALA A 11 8.22 15.12 -24.00
C ALA A 11 7.52 16.43 -23.60
N GLY A 12 6.76 16.38 -22.49
CA GLY A 12 6.05 17.54 -21.94
C GLY A 12 6.96 18.54 -21.21
N TYR A 13 6.35 19.55 -20.58
CA TYR A 13 7.07 20.63 -19.90
C TYR A 13 8.12 20.14 -18.90
N PHE A 14 7.78 19.16 -18.06
CA PHE A 14 8.66 18.69 -16.99
C PHE A 14 9.77 17.76 -17.49
N ALA A 15 9.60 17.14 -18.66
CA ALA A 15 10.55 16.19 -19.24
C ALA A 15 11.92 16.81 -19.52
N ARG A 16 12.00 18.13 -19.74
CA ARG A 16 13.28 18.84 -19.92
C ARG A 16 14.24 18.66 -18.74
N PHE A 17 13.73 18.57 -17.51
CA PHE A 17 14.56 18.36 -16.33
C PHE A 17 15.05 16.91 -16.24
N HIS A 18 14.19 15.96 -16.65
CA HIS A 18 14.59 14.55 -16.74
C HIS A 18 15.67 14.35 -17.80
N PHE A 19 15.53 14.97 -18.96
CA PHE A 19 16.50 14.86 -20.05
C PHE A 19 17.84 15.48 -19.71
N ASP A 20 17.85 16.65 -19.07
CA ASP A 20 19.09 17.26 -18.62
C ASP A 20 19.82 16.37 -17.60
N ALA A 21 19.09 15.82 -16.63
CA ALA A 21 19.65 14.91 -15.64
C ALA A 21 20.20 13.64 -16.29
N TRP A 22 19.45 12.95 -17.16
CA TRP A 22 19.94 11.76 -17.87
C TRP A 22 21.19 12.01 -18.71
N ARG A 23 21.25 13.16 -19.38
CA ARG A 23 22.40 13.55 -20.21
C ARG A 23 23.69 13.72 -19.39
N ARG A 24 23.58 14.04 -18.09
CA ARG A 24 24.72 14.20 -17.17
C ARG A 24 25.16 12.86 -16.53
N MET A 25 24.63 11.72 -16.98
CA MET A 25 24.92 10.39 -16.42
C MET A 25 25.73 9.54 -17.41
N ASP A 26 27.03 9.35 -17.18
CA ASP A 26 27.89 8.57 -18.08
C ASP A 26 27.58 7.06 -18.07
N ASP A 27 26.90 6.57 -17.03
CA ASP A 27 26.51 5.17 -16.85
C ASP A 27 25.06 4.87 -17.27
N VAL A 28 24.43 5.81 -17.98
CA VAL A 28 23.10 5.69 -18.59
C VAL A 28 23.15 6.21 -20.02
N ARG A 29 22.39 5.60 -20.92
CA ARG A 29 22.19 6.07 -22.28
C ARG A 29 20.71 6.03 -22.62
N ILE A 30 20.12 7.17 -22.91
CA ILE A 30 18.77 7.23 -23.47
C ILE A 30 18.86 6.89 -24.96
N GLU A 31 18.34 5.73 -25.36
CA GLU A 31 18.45 5.23 -26.73
C GLU A 31 17.40 5.87 -27.64
N ALA A 32 16.21 6.14 -27.11
CA ALA A 32 15.14 6.79 -27.83
C ALA A 32 14.21 7.62 -26.94
N VAL A 33 13.44 8.49 -27.59
CA VAL A 33 12.33 9.25 -27.00
C VAL A 33 11.05 8.97 -27.76
N CYS A 34 9.95 8.75 -27.04
CA CYS A 34 8.62 8.59 -27.62
C CYS A 34 7.69 9.73 -27.20
N ASP A 35 7.03 10.38 -28.16
CA ASP A 35 5.91 11.29 -27.90
C ASP A 35 4.93 11.21 -29.08
N ARG A 36 3.62 11.24 -28.80
CA ARG A 36 2.59 11.20 -29.86
C ARG A 36 2.72 12.35 -30.87
N ASP A 37 3.33 13.47 -30.46
CA ASP A 37 3.71 14.56 -31.35
C ASP A 37 5.13 14.33 -31.87
N GLU A 38 5.24 14.01 -33.16
CA GLU A 38 6.49 13.79 -33.87
C GLU A 38 7.50 14.93 -33.70
N SER A 39 7.01 16.18 -33.73
CA SER A 39 7.85 17.36 -33.60
C SER A 39 8.47 17.47 -32.21
N ARG A 40 7.70 17.14 -31.16
CA ARG A 40 8.21 17.06 -29.79
C ARG A 40 9.16 15.89 -29.61
N ALA A 41 8.83 14.71 -30.14
CA ALA A 41 9.68 13.52 -30.04
C ALA A 41 11.08 13.76 -30.63
N ARG A 42 11.14 14.37 -31.83
CA ARG A 42 12.41 14.73 -32.50
C ARG A 42 13.26 15.70 -31.69
N ARG A 43 12.67 16.82 -31.26
CA ARG A 43 13.38 17.83 -30.46
C ARG A 43 13.87 17.26 -29.12
N ALA A 44 13.07 16.41 -28.50
CA ALA A 44 13.41 15.78 -27.23
C ALA A 44 14.54 14.75 -27.39
N ALA A 45 14.54 13.96 -28.47
CA ALA A 45 15.64 13.06 -28.79
C ALA A 45 16.96 13.82 -28.98
N GLU A 46 16.95 14.94 -29.71
CA GLU A 46 18.12 15.81 -29.82
C GLU A 46 18.57 16.37 -28.45
N ALA A 47 17.62 16.84 -27.62
CA ALA A 47 17.93 17.44 -26.33
C ALA A 47 18.58 16.46 -25.33
N VAL A 48 18.14 15.20 -25.33
CA VAL A 48 18.69 14.15 -24.45
C VAL A 48 19.86 13.39 -25.07
N GLY A 49 20.13 13.60 -26.37
CA GLY A 49 21.19 12.89 -27.11
C GLY A 49 20.81 11.47 -27.55
N ALA A 50 19.53 11.18 -27.71
CA ALA A 50 19.04 9.89 -28.16
C ALA A 50 19.23 9.66 -29.67
N ALA A 51 19.48 8.41 -30.06
CA ALA A 51 19.74 8.05 -31.46
C ALA A 51 18.47 7.93 -32.30
N SER A 52 17.31 7.77 -31.68
CA SER A 52 16.04 7.54 -32.36
C SER A 52 14.88 8.21 -31.63
N TRP A 53 13.76 8.36 -32.34
CA TRP A 53 12.52 8.87 -31.79
C TRP A 53 11.35 8.09 -32.38
N PHE A 54 10.25 8.02 -31.64
CA PHE A 54 9.05 7.29 -32.01
C PHE A 54 7.79 8.10 -31.69
N THR A 55 6.69 7.76 -32.36
CA THR A 55 5.36 8.31 -32.05
C THR A 55 4.41 7.27 -31.45
N ASP A 56 4.80 5.99 -31.49
CA ASP A 56 4.10 4.87 -30.87
C ASP A 56 4.97 4.20 -29.80
N ALA A 57 4.41 3.99 -28.61
CA ALA A 57 5.14 3.45 -27.47
C ALA A 57 5.42 1.94 -27.61
N ALA A 58 4.55 1.19 -28.27
CA ALA A 58 4.76 -0.24 -28.47
C ALA A 58 5.91 -0.47 -29.47
N GLU A 59 5.89 0.26 -30.59
CA GLU A 59 6.99 0.26 -31.56
C GLU A 59 8.33 0.63 -30.92
N ALA A 60 8.33 1.67 -30.08
CA ALA A 60 9.53 2.09 -29.36
C ALA A 60 10.08 1.00 -28.43
N LEU A 61 9.20 0.34 -27.65
CA LEU A 61 9.59 -0.75 -26.75
C LEU A 61 10.17 -1.94 -27.53
N ASP A 62 9.52 -2.33 -28.62
CA ASP A 62 9.94 -3.43 -29.50
C ASP A 62 11.32 -3.17 -30.12
N ALA A 63 11.52 -1.97 -30.66
CA ALA A 63 12.73 -1.59 -31.37
C ALA A 63 13.91 -1.38 -30.42
N VAL A 64 13.68 -0.75 -29.26
CA VAL A 64 14.75 -0.38 -28.33
C VAL A 64 15.12 -1.53 -27.41
N ARG A 65 14.14 -2.27 -26.88
CA ARG A 65 14.32 -3.23 -25.78
C ARG A 65 15.17 -2.64 -24.64
N PRO A 66 14.68 -1.58 -23.99
CA PRO A 66 15.47 -0.86 -22.99
C PRO A 66 15.58 -1.65 -21.68
N ASP A 67 16.58 -1.33 -20.87
CA ASP A 67 16.70 -1.83 -19.49
C ASP A 67 15.68 -1.15 -18.57
N PHE A 68 15.30 0.10 -18.87
CA PHE A 68 14.28 0.83 -18.15
C PHE A 68 13.51 1.83 -19.02
N VAL A 69 12.33 2.23 -18.56
CA VAL A 69 11.51 3.29 -19.14
C VAL A 69 11.31 4.42 -18.14
N ASP A 70 11.52 5.67 -18.58
CA ASP A 70 11.11 6.88 -17.87
C ASP A 70 9.78 7.39 -18.46
N LEU A 71 8.69 7.15 -17.74
CA LEU A 71 7.32 7.52 -18.12
C LEU A 71 6.98 8.92 -17.61
N ILE A 72 7.08 9.92 -18.49
CA ILE A 72 6.91 11.35 -18.19
C ILE A 72 5.60 11.91 -18.78
N THR A 73 4.60 11.03 -18.97
CA THR A 73 3.29 11.42 -19.49
C THR A 73 2.35 11.93 -18.39
N PRO A 74 1.33 12.72 -18.74
CA PRO A 74 0.17 12.97 -17.86
C PRO A 74 -0.58 11.65 -17.50
N PRO A 75 -1.51 11.68 -16.54
CA PRO A 75 -2.29 10.51 -16.11
C PRO A 75 -3.04 9.73 -17.22
N PRO A 76 -3.70 10.38 -18.21
CA PRO A 76 -4.47 9.66 -19.21
C PRO A 76 -3.61 8.69 -20.04
N GLY A 77 -3.99 7.41 -20.07
CA GLY A 77 -3.28 6.35 -20.79
C GLY A 77 -2.05 5.77 -20.07
N LYS A 78 -1.72 6.25 -18.87
CA LYS A 78 -0.55 5.80 -18.12
C LYS A 78 -0.66 4.33 -17.65
N LEU A 79 -1.85 3.89 -17.22
CA LEU A 79 -2.10 2.50 -16.85
C LEU A 79 -1.74 1.52 -17.97
N GLU A 80 -2.25 1.77 -19.18
CA GLU A 80 -1.97 0.94 -20.34
C GLU A 80 -0.46 0.88 -20.68
N LEU A 81 0.24 2.02 -20.56
CA LEU A 81 1.69 2.07 -20.76
C LEU A 81 2.45 1.25 -19.71
N VAL A 82 2.03 1.31 -18.44
CA VAL A 82 2.63 0.53 -17.35
C VAL A 82 2.37 -0.96 -17.55
N GLU A 83 1.15 -1.37 -17.87
CA GLU A 83 0.80 -2.77 -18.19
C GLU A 83 1.67 -3.31 -19.33
N ARG A 84 1.88 -2.51 -20.38
CA ARG A 84 2.78 -2.87 -21.48
C ARG A 84 4.22 -3.02 -20.98
N CYS A 85 4.78 -2.01 -20.31
CA CYS A 85 6.17 -2.09 -19.82
C CYS A 85 6.39 -3.30 -18.90
N ALA A 86 5.43 -3.60 -18.02
CA ALA A 86 5.46 -4.75 -17.13
C ALA A 86 5.42 -6.08 -17.90
N ALA A 87 4.58 -6.20 -18.94
CA ALA A 87 4.54 -7.39 -19.81
C ALA A 87 5.87 -7.67 -20.52
N TRP A 88 6.69 -6.63 -20.74
CA TRP A 88 8.04 -6.73 -21.30
C TRP A 88 9.14 -6.97 -20.25
N GLY A 89 8.80 -6.99 -18.95
CA GLY A 89 9.76 -7.18 -17.87
C GLY A 89 10.72 -6.00 -17.65
N VAL A 90 10.35 -4.79 -18.10
CA VAL A 90 11.22 -3.60 -18.09
C VAL A 90 11.00 -2.78 -16.82
N ALA A 91 12.09 -2.25 -16.24
CA ALA A 91 12.01 -1.37 -15.07
C ALA A 91 11.38 -0.01 -15.43
N ILE A 92 10.65 0.59 -14.48
CA ILE A 92 9.85 1.80 -14.75
C ILE A 92 10.16 2.88 -13.70
N LEU A 93 10.58 4.05 -14.17
CA LEU A 93 10.51 5.30 -13.43
C LEU A 93 9.28 6.07 -13.92
N CYS A 94 8.32 6.37 -13.05
CA CYS A 94 7.04 6.93 -13.45
C CYS A 94 6.80 8.30 -12.82
N GLN A 95 6.61 9.32 -13.66
CA GLN A 95 6.37 10.66 -13.17
C GLN A 95 4.97 10.79 -12.55
N LYS A 96 4.91 11.44 -11.38
CA LYS A 96 3.63 11.78 -10.71
C LYS A 96 2.80 12.80 -11.52
N PRO A 97 1.48 12.84 -11.32
CA PRO A 97 0.66 11.86 -10.60
C PRO A 97 0.47 10.58 -11.44
N LEU A 98 0.31 9.44 -10.76
CA LEU A 98 0.10 8.14 -11.44
C LEU A 98 -1.28 8.03 -12.09
N ALA A 99 -2.29 8.66 -11.50
CA ALA A 99 -3.65 8.71 -11.99
C ALA A 99 -4.34 9.98 -11.47
N ASP A 100 -5.56 10.24 -11.93
CA ASP A 100 -6.37 11.38 -11.45
C ASP A 100 -6.91 11.17 -10.03
N ASP A 101 -6.99 9.90 -9.57
CA ASP A 101 -7.46 9.52 -8.25
C ASP A 101 -6.65 8.36 -7.65
N ARG A 102 -6.87 8.10 -6.35
CA ARG A 102 -6.19 7.04 -5.60
C ARG A 102 -6.45 5.65 -6.19
N ALA A 103 -7.69 5.33 -6.55
CA ALA A 103 -8.03 4.01 -7.10
C ALA A 103 -7.35 3.76 -8.46
N GLY A 104 -7.18 4.81 -9.28
CA GLY A 104 -6.37 4.76 -10.49
C GLY A 104 -4.89 4.52 -10.18
N ALA A 105 -4.34 5.20 -9.17
CA ALA A 105 -2.94 5.01 -8.78
C ALA A 105 -2.69 3.58 -8.26
N GLU A 106 -3.62 3.03 -7.48
CA GLU A 106 -3.57 1.64 -7.00
C GLU A 106 -3.58 0.64 -8.16
N ARG A 107 -4.40 0.87 -9.20
CA ARG A 107 -4.38 0.04 -10.42
C ARG A 107 -3.05 0.13 -11.16
N VAL A 108 -2.47 1.33 -11.27
CA VAL A 108 -1.15 1.52 -11.90
C VAL A 108 -0.06 0.78 -11.14
N VAL A 109 -0.04 0.90 -9.81
CA VAL A 109 0.93 0.17 -8.97
C VAL A 109 0.73 -1.34 -9.08
N ALA A 110 -0.52 -1.81 -9.06
CA ALA A 110 -0.83 -3.23 -9.24
C ALA A 110 -0.42 -3.75 -10.62
N ALA A 111 -0.59 -2.95 -11.69
CA ALA A 111 -0.17 -3.31 -13.04
C ALA A 111 1.35 -3.44 -13.19
N ALA A 112 2.12 -2.72 -12.38
CA ALA A 112 3.58 -2.82 -12.34
C ALA A 112 4.10 -4.01 -11.49
N HIS A 113 3.21 -4.81 -10.90
CA HIS A 113 3.60 -5.92 -10.05
C HIS A 113 4.49 -6.92 -10.81
N GLY A 114 5.66 -7.22 -10.24
CA GLY A 114 6.64 -8.13 -10.83
C GLY A 114 7.77 -7.46 -11.62
N VAL A 115 7.75 -6.13 -11.79
CA VAL A 115 8.88 -5.36 -12.33
C VAL A 115 9.33 -4.25 -11.37
N PRO A 116 10.61 -3.80 -11.43
CA PRO A 116 11.05 -2.66 -10.63
C PRO A 116 10.27 -1.39 -11.02
N PHE A 117 9.54 -0.81 -10.07
CA PHE A 117 8.70 0.38 -10.29
C PHE A 117 8.97 1.45 -9.23
N MET A 118 9.39 2.63 -9.69
CA MET A 118 9.62 3.82 -8.85
C MET A 118 8.74 4.96 -9.32
N VAL A 119 8.09 5.64 -8.38
CA VAL A 119 7.44 6.93 -8.65
C VAL A 119 8.49 8.02 -8.52
N HIS A 120 8.56 8.92 -9.49
CA HIS A 120 9.45 10.07 -9.47
C HIS A 120 8.85 11.19 -8.58
N GLU A 121 8.84 10.91 -7.28
CA GLU A 121 8.46 11.81 -6.19
C GLU A 121 9.73 12.43 -5.60
N ASN A 122 10.10 13.61 -6.11
CA ASN A 122 11.47 14.12 -6.08
C ASN A 122 11.79 15.09 -4.93
N PHE A 123 10.81 15.53 -4.13
CA PHE A 123 11.07 16.54 -3.09
C PHE A 123 11.96 16.02 -1.95
N ARG A 124 11.80 14.77 -1.54
CA ARG A 124 12.69 14.16 -0.53
C ARG A 124 14.16 14.07 -0.98
N PHE A 125 14.40 14.14 -2.30
CA PHE A 125 15.72 14.13 -2.91
C PHE A 125 16.37 15.51 -3.02
N GLN A 126 15.67 16.59 -2.63
CA GLN A 126 16.27 17.92 -2.53
C GLN A 126 17.45 17.90 -1.54
N PRO A 127 18.55 18.62 -1.82
CA PRO A 127 19.79 18.48 -1.07
C PRO A 127 19.65 18.91 0.39
N TRP A 128 18.90 19.99 0.67
CA TRP A 128 18.57 20.39 2.04
C TRP A 128 17.69 19.36 2.77
N ARG A 129 16.81 18.62 2.07
CA ARG A 129 16.00 17.56 2.70
C ARG A 129 16.83 16.33 3.02
N ARG A 130 17.73 15.94 2.11
CA ARG A 130 18.73 14.89 2.36
C ARG A 130 19.62 15.23 3.54
N GLU A 131 20.13 16.45 3.58
CA GLU A 131 20.99 16.88 4.69
C GLU A 131 20.22 17.04 6.00
N THR A 132 18.99 17.57 5.98
CA THR A 132 18.13 17.60 7.17
C THR A 132 17.91 16.20 7.73
N LYS A 133 17.62 15.21 6.88
CA LYS A 133 17.47 13.81 7.31
C LYS A 133 18.77 13.27 7.91
N ARG A 134 19.92 13.53 7.30
CA ARG A 134 21.22 13.11 7.84
C ARG A 134 21.47 13.70 9.24
N LEU A 135 21.13 14.98 9.45
CA LEU A 135 21.26 15.64 10.76
C LEU A 135 20.33 15.03 11.81
N ILE A 136 19.08 14.70 11.44
CA ILE A 136 18.13 13.98 12.30
C ILE A 136 18.71 12.60 12.66
N ASP A 137 19.13 11.82 11.67
CA ASP A 137 19.59 10.44 11.86
C ASP A 137 20.89 10.35 12.68
N THR A 138 21.72 11.37 12.61
CA THR A 138 22.95 11.48 13.42
C THR A 138 22.68 12.04 14.83
N GLY A 139 21.43 12.29 15.19
CA GLY A 139 21.02 12.77 16.51
C GLY A 139 21.40 14.23 16.79
N THR A 140 21.62 15.05 15.76
CA THR A 140 22.06 16.46 15.91
C THR A 140 21.11 17.26 16.81
N VAL A 141 19.81 16.98 16.74
CA VAL A 141 18.75 17.63 17.53
C VAL A 141 17.96 16.65 18.41
N GLY A 142 18.51 15.46 18.68
CA GLY A 142 17.82 14.42 19.45
C GLY A 142 16.55 13.90 18.76
N ASP A 143 15.55 13.53 19.57
CA ASP A 143 14.28 13.00 19.08
C ASP A 143 13.41 14.13 18.54
N VAL A 144 13.01 14.03 17.28
CA VAL A 144 12.15 15.02 16.61
C VAL A 144 10.75 14.98 17.21
N HIS A 145 10.22 16.13 17.64
CA HIS A 145 8.86 16.25 18.17
C HIS A 145 7.97 17.17 17.33
N THR A 146 8.53 18.15 16.60
CA THR A 146 7.76 19.09 15.78
C THR A 146 8.43 19.33 14.43
N LEU A 147 7.63 19.39 13.36
CA LEU A 147 8.02 19.97 12.08
C LEU A 147 7.04 21.11 11.73
N MET A 148 7.55 22.24 11.27
CA MET A 148 6.74 23.34 10.76
C MET A 148 7.21 23.72 9.37
N VAL A 149 6.29 23.80 8.42
CA VAL A 149 6.57 24.22 7.05
C VAL A 149 5.63 25.34 6.66
N HIS A 150 6.21 26.40 6.10
CA HIS A 150 5.49 27.56 5.62
C HIS A 150 5.80 27.78 4.14
N THR A 151 4.76 27.83 3.30
CA THR A 151 4.95 27.92 1.85
C THR A 151 4.16 29.08 1.26
N ARG A 152 4.82 29.95 0.49
CA ARG A 152 4.24 31.10 -0.22
C ARG A 152 4.84 31.19 -1.62
N MET A 153 4.08 30.82 -2.65
CA MET A 153 4.61 30.79 -4.04
C MET A 153 4.28 32.02 -4.87
N GLY A 154 3.26 32.79 -4.49
CA GLY A 154 2.83 33.99 -5.20
C GLY A 154 2.33 33.79 -6.64
N ASP A 155 2.05 32.55 -7.08
CA ASP A 155 1.61 32.25 -8.45
C ASP A 155 0.12 31.94 -8.59
N GLY A 156 -0.63 32.07 -7.48
CA GLY A 156 -2.05 31.73 -7.37
C GLY A 156 -3.01 32.90 -7.27
N TRP A 157 -2.57 34.16 -7.34
CA TRP A 157 -3.44 35.34 -7.29
C TRP A 157 -3.68 35.95 -8.68
N GLY A 158 -4.72 36.78 -8.82
CA GLY A 158 -5.05 37.47 -10.07
C GLY A 158 -5.85 36.60 -11.08
N GLU A 159 -6.31 37.23 -12.16
CA GLU A 159 -7.08 36.57 -13.23
C GLU A 159 -6.22 35.68 -14.15
N ASP A 160 -4.91 35.91 -14.15
CA ASP A 160 -3.88 35.21 -14.93
C ASP A 160 -3.10 34.17 -14.11
N ALA A 161 -3.56 33.85 -12.89
CA ALA A 161 -2.99 32.82 -12.03
C ALA A 161 -2.65 31.53 -12.81
N TYR A 162 -1.43 31.04 -12.64
CA TYR A 162 -0.87 29.85 -13.28
C TYR A 162 -0.73 29.86 -14.82
N VAL A 163 -1.26 30.86 -15.55
CA VAL A 163 -1.34 30.86 -17.03
C VAL A 163 0.03 30.71 -17.69
N ALA A 164 1.03 31.42 -17.19
CA ALA A 164 2.38 31.41 -17.77
C ALA A 164 3.11 30.06 -17.68
N ARG A 165 2.61 29.11 -16.88
CA ARG A 165 3.31 27.84 -16.58
C ARG A 165 2.41 26.63 -16.73
N GLN A 166 1.31 26.58 -15.99
CA GLN A 166 0.43 25.41 -15.84
C GLN A 166 -1.04 25.84 -15.87
N PRO A 167 -1.55 26.28 -17.04
CA PRO A 167 -2.89 26.87 -17.15
C PRO A 167 -4.01 25.92 -16.70
N TYR A 168 -3.80 24.60 -16.80
CA TYR A 168 -4.78 23.59 -16.38
C TYR A 168 -5.05 23.58 -14.86
N PHE A 169 -4.14 24.11 -14.02
CA PHE A 169 -4.35 24.26 -12.58
C PHE A 169 -5.61 25.06 -12.24
N ARG A 170 -6.00 26.00 -13.11
CA ARG A 170 -7.17 26.86 -12.90
C ARG A 170 -8.48 26.08 -12.86
N THR A 171 -8.56 24.95 -13.54
CA THR A 171 -9.79 24.16 -13.67
C THR A 171 -9.80 22.90 -12.80
N MET A 172 -8.72 22.61 -12.08
CA MET A 172 -8.63 21.43 -11.22
C MET A 172 -9.51 21.62 -9.98
N PRO A 173 -10.42 20.68 -9.64
CA PRO A 173 -11.28 20.79 -8.46
C PRO A 173 -10.53 20.57 -7.14
N ARG A 174 -9.39 19.88 -7.21
CA ARG A 174 -8.43 19.64 -6.12
C ARG A 174 -7.08 20.17 -6.60
N LEU A 175 -6.47 21.12 -5.90
CA LEU A 175 -5.27 21.82 -6.40
C LEU A 175 -4.10 21.78 -5.43
N LEU A 176 -4.05 22.62 -4.40
CA LEU A 176 -2.86 22.80 -3.57
C LEU A 176 -2.39 21.50 -2.90
N VAL A 177 -3.29 20.78 -2.23
CA VAL A 177 -2.91 19.56 -1.50
C VAL A 177 -2.59 18.44 -2.48
N HIS A 178 -3.37 18.31 -3.54
CA HIS A 178 -3.17 17.29 -4.57
C HIS A 178 -1.84 17.47 -5.35
N GLU A 179 -1.53 18.69 -5.82
CA GLU A 179 -0.36 18.94 -6.67
C GLU A 179 0.92 19.23 -5.90
N THR A 180 0.82 20.03 -4.84
CA THR A 180 1.96 20.45 -4.02
C THR A 180 2.04 19.66 -2.72
N GLY A 181 0.90 19.44 -2.06
CA GLY A 181 0.85 18.81 -0.73
C GLY A 181 1.36 17.38 -0.70
N VAL A 182 1.16 16.60 -1.77
CA VAL A 182 1.73 15.25 -1.90
C VAL A 182 3.24 15.24 -1.65
N HIS A 183 3.98 16.22 -2.18
CA HIS A 183 5.42 16.36 -1.99
C HIS A 183 5.81 16.62 -0.53
N PHE A 184 5.03 17.43 0.18
CA PHE A 184 5.30 17.77 1.58
C PHE A 184 4.88 16.66 2.53
N LEU A 185 3.74 16.00 2.28
CA LEU A 185 3.31 14.82 3.03
C LEU A 185 4.32 13.67 2.87
N ASP A 186 4.86 13.51 1.67
CA ASP A 186 5.96 12.59 1.39
C ASP A 186 7.25 12.96 2.15
N THR A 187 7.64 14.24 2.09
CA THR A 187 8.82 14.74 2.82
C THR A 187 8.67 14.62 4.34
N PHE A 188 7.46 14.82 4.87
CA PHE A 188 7.12 14.60 6.27
C PHE A 188 7.32 13.14 6.66
N ARG A 189 6.81 12.21 5.85
CA ARG A 189 7.04 10.77 6.05
C ARG A 189 8.53 10.44 6.04
N TYR A 190 9.27 11.00 5.08
CA TYR A 190 10.71 10.81 4.96
C TYR A 190 11.49 11.34 6.18
N LEU A 191 11.14 12.52 6.71
CA LEU A 191 11.87 13.15 7.82
C LEU A 191 11.48 12.61 9.20
N ALA A 192 10.21 12.29 9.42
CA ALA A 192 9.64 12.06 10.76
C ALA A 192 8.98 10.67 10.95
N GLY A 193 8.97 9.83 9.91
CA GLY A 193 8.36 8.50 9.93
C GLY A 193 6.89 8.52 9.51
N GLU A 194 6.22 7.38 9.67
CA GLU A 194 4.87 7.19 9.13
C GLU A 194 3.80 8.04 9.83
N ILE A 195 2.82 8.48 9.06
CA ILE A 195 1.71 9.33 9.50
C ILE A 195 0.64 8.46 10.16
N GLU A 196 0.27 8.78 11.40
CA GLU A 196 -0.87 8.18 12.10
C GLU A 196 -2.18 8.87 11.70
N SER A 197 -2.22 10.21 11.70
CA SER A 197 -3.43 10.95 11.37
C SER A 197 -3.16 12.33 10.78
N VAL A 198 -4.12 12.84 10.01
CA VAL A 198 -4.11 14.14 9.35
C VAL A 198 -5.35 14.93 9.76
N SER A 199 -5.19 16.21 10.08
CA SER A 199 -6.29 17.16 10.20
C SER A 199 -6.05 18.34 9.24
N ALA A 200 -7.05 18.81 8.52
CA ALA A 200 -6.87 19.87 7.52
C ALA A 200 -8.02 20.87 7.48
N ILE A 201 -7.66 22.11 7.11
CA ILE A 201 -8.59 23.19 6.73
C ILE A 201 -8.14 23.72 5.37
N LEU A 202 -8.98 23.54 4.36
CA LEU A 202 -8.70 23.89 2.97
C LEU A 202 -9.58 25.06 2.53
N ARG A 203 -8.99 25.98 1.77
CA ARG A 203 -9.65 27.20 1.34
C ARG A 203 -9.27 27.54 -0.09
N ARG A 204 -10.23 28.08 -0.82
CA ARG A 204 -10.01 28.78 -2.09
C ARG A 204 -10.05 30.27 -1.83
N LEU A 205 -8.91 30.94 -1.99
CA LEU A 205 -8.72 32.37 -1.86
C LEU A 205 -8.94 33.07 -3.20
N ASN A 206 -8.37 32.55 -4.30
CA ASN A 206 -8.58 33.12 -5.63
C ASN A 206 -9.93 32.69 -6.23
N PRO A 207 -10.85 33.62 -6.55
CA PRO A 207 -12.12 33.28 -7.19
C PRO A 207 -11.99 32.83 -8.65
N ALA A 208 -10.85 33.05 -9.31
CA ALA A 208 -10.61 32.74 -10.72
C ALA A 208 -10.20 31.28 -11.00
N ILE A 209 -10.20 30.43 -9.97
CA ILE A 209 -9.81 29.01 -10.05
C ILE A 209 -10.87 28.09 -9.43
N ALA A 210 -10.82 26.80 -9.74
CA ALA A 210 -11.78 25.81 -9.25
C ALA A 210 -11.42 25.26 -7.86
N GLY A 211 -10.18 24.82 -7.65
CA GLY A 211 -9.73 24.13 -6.43
C GLY A 211 -9.18 25.04 -5.33
N GLU A 212 -8.79 24.43 -4.21
CA GLU A 212 -8.19 25.10 -3.07
C GLU A 212 -6.74 25.54 -3.36
N ASP A 213 -6.39 26.77 -2.97
CA ASP A 213 -5.06 27.37 -3.12
C ASP A 213 -4.44 27.78 -1.78
N ALA A 214 -5.12 27.45 -0.66
CA ALA A 214 -4.64 27.62 0.70
C ALA A 214 -5.03 26.44 1.59
N ALA A 215 -4.12 26.01 2.45
CA ALA A 215 -4.29 24.89 3.35
C ALA A 215 -3.59 25.14 4.69
N LEU A 216 -4.23 24.73 5.78
CA LEU A 216 -3.58 24.48 7.06
C LEU A 216 -3.73 22.99 7.36
N VAL A 217 -2.64 22.24 7.32
CA VAL A 217 -2.62 20.80 7.55
C VAL A 217 -1.81 20.51 8.80
N THR A 218 -2.37 19.74 9.73
CA THR A 218 -1.65 19.17 10.87
C THR A 218 -1.57 17.66 10.74
N VAL A 219 -0.43 17.11 11.09
CA VAL A 219 -0.11 15.69 10.93
C VAL A 219 0.39 15.18 12.28
N ARG A 220 -0.08 14.00 12.69
CA ARG A 220 0.47 13.25 13.81
C ARG A 220 1.20 12.03 13.25
N PHE A 221 2.43 11.82 13.68
CA PHE A 221 3.21 10.64 13.29
C PHE A 221 3.02 9.51 14.31
N ALA A 222 3.29 8.27 13.89
CA ALA A 222 3.24 7.10 14.77
C ALA A 222 4.19 7.21 15.97
N SER A 223 5.27 7.99 15.85
CA SER A 223 6.21 8.32 16.95
C SER A 223 5.63 9.26 18.01
N GLY A 224 4.48 9.88 17.75
CA GLY A 224 3.90 10.94 18.57
C GLY A 224 4.34 12.35 18.19
N ALA A 225 5.34 12.50 17.31
CA ALA A 225 5.72 13.80 16.74
C ALA A 225 4.56 14.42 15.96
N VAL A 226 4.62 15.73 15.73
CA VAL A 226 3.63 16.48 14.95
C VAL A 226 4.25 17.31 13.84
N ALA A 227 3.54 17.47 12.73
CA ALA A 227 3.89 18.41 11.68
C ALA A 227 2.75 19.42 11.43
N VAL A 228 3.12 20.64 11.08
CA VAL A 228 2.20 21.69 10.63
C VAL A 228 2.66 22.21 9.27
N TRP A 229 1.74 22.25 8.31
CA TRP A 229 1.94 22.85 7.01
C TRP A 229 0.96 24.02 6.83
N ASP A 230 1.48 25.24 6.90
CA ASP A 230 0.75 26.47 6.56
C ASP A 230 1.12 26.88 5.14
N ALA A 231 0.18 26.67 4.22
CA ALA A 231 0.42 26.81 2.80
C ALA A 231 -0.60 27.71 2.13
N ASN A 232 -0.12 28.58 1.24
CA ASN A 232 -0.94 29.08 0.15
C ASN A 232 -0.07 29.45 -1.06
N ARG A 233 -0.70 29.49 -2.23
CA ARG A 233 -0.08 30.01 -3.47
C ARG A 233 -0.48 31.44 -3.78
N TYR A 234 -1.42 31.99 -3.01
CA TYR A 234 -1.97 33.33 -3.21
C TYR A 234 -0.94 34.42 -2.89
N ASN A 235 -0.30 34.38 -1.72
CA ASN A 235 0.65 35.39 -1.31
C ASN A 235 2.08 35.05 -1.78
N GLU A 236 2.86 36.10 -2.01
CA GLU A 236 4.27 36.03 -2.35
C GLU A 236 5.13 35.84 -1.10
N THR A 237 6.31 35.24 -1.28
CA THR A 237 7.39 35.21 -0.29
C THR A 237 8.33 36.41 -0.48
N THR A 238 9.19 36.66 0.49
CA THR A 238 10.31 37.60 0.37
C THR A 238 11.56 36.97 -0.27
N ASP A 239 11.55 35.67 -0.53
CA ASP A 239 12.65 34.97 -1.21
C ASP A 239 12.77 35.38 -2.67
N GLU A 240 14.00 35.43 -3.17
CA GLU A 240 14.28 35.72 -4.59
C GLU A 240 13.70 34.64 -5.52
N ASN A 241 13.75 33.37 -5.10
CA ASN A 241 13.17 32.25 -5.82
C ASN A 241 12.17 31.47 -4.94
N PRO A 242 10.85 31.76 -5.03
CA PRO A 242 9.81 31.08 -4.25
C PRO A 242 9.73 29.56 -4.47
N ARG A 243 10.41 29.04 -5.50
CA ARG A 243 10.32 27.65 -5.94
C ARG A 243 11.65 26.91 -5.81
N LEU A 244 12.64 27.50 -5.14
CA LEU A 244 13.87 26.79 -4.82
C LEU A 244 13.58 25.70 -3.78
N THR A 245 13.23 26.10 -2.56
CA THR A 245 12.88 25.17 -1.46
C THR A 245 11.37 24.98 -1.31
N PHE A 246 10.57 25.79 -2.02
CA PHE A 246 9.12 25.89 -1.90
C PHE A 246 8.63 26.37 -0.53
N GLY A 247 9.51 26.92 0.31
CA GLY A 247 9.17 27.47 1.61
C GLY A 247 10.18 27.12 2.70
N ASP A 248 10.00 27.73 3.86
CA ASP A 248 10.85 27.50 5.02
C ASP A 248 10.45 26.21 5.75
N THR A 249 11.40 25.61 6.47
CA THR A 249 11.12 24.47 7.34
C THR A 249 11.84 24.61 8.66
N LEU A 250 11.13 24.36 9.76
CA LEU A 250 11.70 24.23 11.09
C LEU A 250 11.46 22.80 11.58
N VAL A 251 12.53 22.11 11.96
CA VAL A 251 12.49 20.83 12.67
C VAL A 251 12.92 21.08 14.10
N GLU A 252 12.13 20.66 15.06
CA GLU A 252 12.42 20.77 16.48
C GLU A 252 12.51 19.38 17.10
N GLY A 253 13.57 19.17 17.87
CA GLY A 253 13.78 17.96 18.64
C GLY A 253 14.27 18.24 20.04
N THR A 254 14.38 17.18 20.84
CA THR A 254 14.74 17.27 22.27
C THR A 254 16.12 17.88 22.54
N GLY A 255 16.99 17.94 21.52
CA GLY A 255 18.34 18.51 21.59
C GLY A 255 18.51 19.88 20.89
N GLY A 256 17.51 20.38 20.17
CA GLY A 256 17.63 21.66 19.45
C GLY A 256 16.72 21.76 18.22
N THR A 257 17.08 22.68 17.31
CA THR A 257 16.33 22.91 16.07
C THR A 257 17.21 22.91 14.83
N ILE A 258 16.63 22.49 13.70
CA ILE A 258 17.18 22.64 12.35
C ILE A 258 16.24 23.54 11.57
N ARG A 259 16.75 24.64 11.02
CA ARG A 259 15.98 25.58 10.20
C ARG A 259 16.50 25.56 8.77
N LEU A 260 15.62 25.36 7.80
CA LEU A 260 15.81 25.56 6.38
C LEU A 260 15.15 26.87 5.97
N ASP A 261 15.88 27.72 5.26
CA ASP A 261 15.30 28.93 4.67
C ASP A 261 15.00 28.81 3.16
N GLY A 262 14.32 29.81 2.61
CA GLY A 262 14.01 29.92 1.17
C GLY A 262 15.20 29.90 0.20
N ALA A 263 16.42 30.15 0.70
CA ALA A 263 17.65 30.15 -0.09
C ALA A 263 18.39 28.80 -0.07
N GLY A 264 17.81 27.77 0.57
CA GLY A 264 18.46 26.47 0.69
C GLY A 264 19.61 26.47 1.69
N ARG A 265 19.61 27.35 2.69
CA ARG A 265 20.59 27.30 3.79
C ARG A 265 19.99 26.56 4.97
N LEU A 266 20.85 25.80 5.66
CA LEU A 266 20.49 25.11 6.90
C LEU A 266 21.15 25.81 8.09
N PHE A 267 20.42 25.87 9.19
CA PHE A 267 20.90 26.42 10.45
C PHE A 267 20.59 25.43 11.56
N VAL A 268 21.54 25.25 12.47
CA VAL A 268 21.41 24.37 13.63
C VAL A 268 21.50 25.20 14.89
N LYS A 269 20.52 25.02 15.78
CA LYS A 269 20.52 25.63 17.11
C LYS A 269 20.37 24.54 18.16
N ARG A 270 21.48 24.14 18.78
CA ARG A 270 21.45 23.24 19.94
C ARG A 270 20.90 23.97 21.18
N LEU A 271 20.28 23.24 22.09
CA LEU A 271 19.80 23.84 23.34
C LEU A 271 20.95 24.47 24.13
N GLY A 272 20.76 25.72 24.56
CA GLY A 272 21.78 26.49 25.29
C GLY A 272 22.88 27.11 24.42
N GLU A 273 22.89 26.85 23.11
CA GLU A 273 23.90 27.35 22.17
C GLU A 273 23.32 28.39 21.19
N PRO A 274 24.16 29.29 20.61
CA PRO A 274 23.74 30.15 19.50
C PRO A 274 23.36 29.33 18.26
N GLU A 275 22.49 29.88 17.41
CA GLU A 275 22.24 29.29 16.09
C GLU A 275 23.49 29.48 15.22
N VAL A 276 23.87 28.44 14.49
CA VAL A 276 24.98 28.47 13.53
C VAL A 276 24.49 28.00 12.16
N GLU A 277 24.99 28.62 11.10
CA GLU A 277 24.77 28.11 9.74
C GLU A 277 25.51 26.77 9.58
N HIS A 278 24.79 25.76 9.14
CA HIS A 278 25.31 24.42 8.88
C HIS A 278 25.71 24.32 7.42
N ALA A 279 27.02 24.30 7.18
CA ALA A 279 27.57 24.16 5.85
C ALA A 279 27.38 22.73 5.33
N TYR A 280 26.86 22.61 4.11
CA TYR A 280 26.74 21.36 3.38
C TYR A 280 26.87 21.62 1.88
N GLU A 281 27.22 20.59 1.11
CA GLU A 281 27.49 20.74 -0.32
C GLU A 281 26.20 20.61 -1.14
N TRP A 282 25.91 21.63 -1.95
CA TRP A 282 24.87 21.60 -2.97
C TRP A 282 25.09 22.72 -4.00
N ARG A 283 24.32 22.71 -5.09
CA ARG A 283 24.34 23.75 -6.14
C ARG A 283 22.92 24.10 -6.56
N ASP A 284 22.68 25.37 -6.85
CA ASP A 284 21.45 25.81 -7.51
C ASP A 284 21.50 25.47 -9.01
N GLU A 285 21.28 24.19 -9.30
CA GLU A 285 21.27 23.61 -10.64
C GLU A 285 19.93 22.90 -10.89
N GLY A 286 19.48 22.89 -12.13
CA GLY A 286 18.27 22.16 -12.52
C GLY A 286 17.01 22.63 -11.79
N PHE A 287 16.25 21.67 -11.24
CA PHE A 287 15.01 21.94 -10.52
C PHE A 287 15.22 21.68 -9.01
N ALA A 288 15.01 22.71 -8.20
CA ALA A 288 15.00 22.65 -6.74
C ALA A 288 16.26 21.97 -6.14
N GLY A 289 17.45 22.52 -6.45
CA GLY A 289 18.72 21.96 -6.00
C GLY A 289 19.04 20.61 -6.66
N ASP A 290 18.72 20.50 -7.95
CA ASP A 290 18.97 19.34 -8.79
C ASP A 290 18.32 18.02 -8.32
N CYS A 291 17.17 18.12 -7.66
CA CYS A 291 16.51 16.94 -7.07
C CYS A 291 16.04 15.92 -8.12
N VAL A 292 15.83 16.35 -9.38
CA VAL A 292 15.52 15.44 -10.50
C VAL A 292 16.70 14.53 -10.80
N TYR A 293 17.92 15.07 -10.88
CA TYR A 293 19.13 14.26 -11.02
C TYR A 293 19.31 13.31 -9.83
N ALA A 294 19.15 13.81 -8.60
CA ALA A 294 19.30 12.97 -7.41
C ALA A 294 18.28 11.82 -7.38
N THR A 295 17.04 12.06 -7.81
CA THR A 295 15.98 11.03 -7.89
C THR A 295 16.32 9.97 -8.94
N GLN A 296 16.74 10.40 -10.14
CA GLN A 296 17.15 9.51 -11.22
C GLN A 296 18.42 8.71 -10.89
N ARG A 297 19.38 9.35 -10.20
CA ARG A 297 20.62 8.71 -9.73
C ARG A 297 20.30 7.59 -8.76
N HIS A 298 19.43 7.84 -7.78
CA HIS A 298 18.92 6.81 -6.86
C HIS A 298 18.22 5.67 -7.61
N PHE A 299 17.39 5.98 -8.62
CA PHE A 299 16.77 4.95 -9.46
C PHE A 299 17.82 4.04 -10.11
N VAL A 300 18.85 4.61 -10.74
CA VAL A 300 19.93 3.84 -11.39
C VAL A 300 20.69 2.98 -10.39
N GLU A 301 21.06 3.54 -9.25
CA GLU A 301 21.83 2.84 -8.22
C GLU A 301 21.06 1.64 -7.65
N ARG A 302 19.79 1.84 -7.27
CA ARG A 302 18.96 0.76 -6.72
C ARG A 302 18.60 -0.28 -7.78
N LEU A 303 18.34 0.14 -9.03
CA LEU A 303 18.07 -0.78 -10.12
C LEU A 303 19.28 -1.71 -10.37
N ARG A 304 20.50 -1.16 -10.38
CA ARG A 304 21.72 -1.96 -10.54
C ARG A 304 21.97 -2.89 -9.34
N ALA A 305 21.64 -2.44 -8.14
CA ALA A 305 21.83 -3.22 -6.91
C ALA A 305 20.74 -4.29 -6.71
N GLY A 306 19.61 -4.22 -7.43
CA GLY A 306 18.44 -5.06 -7.15
C GLY A 306 17.77 -4.73 -5.82
N GLU A 307 17.90 -3.49 -5.36
CA GLU A 307 17.41 -3.01 -4.08
C GLU A 307 16.11 -2.23 -4.21
N ARG A 308 15.40 -2.08 -3.09
CA ARG A 308 14.13 -1.35 -3.06
C ARG A 308 14.32 0.14 -3.33
N PHE A 309 13.42 0.72 -4.13
CA PHE A 309 13.33 2.17 -4.30
C PHE A 309 12.69 2.85 -3.07
N GLU A 310 13.22 4.01 -2.67
CA GLU A 310 12.64 4.80 -1.57
C GLU A 310 11.21 5.26 -1.87
N THR A 311 10.92 5.57 -3.13
CA THR A 311 9.60 5.98 -3.63
C THR A 311 9.00 4.91 -4.54
N SER A 312 9.06 3.64 -4.10
CA SER A 312 8.31 2.54 -4.73
C SER A 312 6.82 2.87 -4.90
N GLY A 313 6.12 2.20 -5.81
CA GLY A 313 4.69 2.39 -6.01
C GLY A 313 3.90 2.30 -4.70
N GLU A 314 4.19 1.29 -3.87
CA GLU A 314 3.57 1.08 -2.56
C GLU A 314 3.91 2.20 -1.57
N ASP A 315 5.12 2.76 -1.63
CA ASP A 315 5.50 3.90 -0.78
C ASP A 315 4.75 5.16 -1.18
N TYR A 316 4.60 5.41 -2.48
CA TYR A 316 3.86 6.56 -2.99
C TYR A 316 2.37 6.49 -2.64
N LEU A 317 1.77 5.29 -2.64
CA LEU A 317 0.37 5.12 -2.23
C LEU A 317 0.13 5.56 -0.78
N ARG A 318 1.10 5.44 0.13
CA ARG A 318 0.99 5.98 1.50
C ARG A 318 0.99 7.51 1.51
N SER A 319 1.79 8.15 0.66
CA SER A 319 1.75 9.62 0.48
C SER A 319 0.40 10.07 -0.10
N LEU A 320 -0.17 9.33 -1.05
CA LEU A 320 -1.53 9.60 -1.56
C LEU A 320 -2.62 9.36 -0.51
N ALA A 321 -2.48 8.34 0.35
CA ALA A 321 -3.41 8.12 1.46
C ALA A 321 -3.48 9.33 2.40
N ALA A 322 -2.33 9.97 2.65
CA ALA A 322 -2.28 11.20 3.45
C ALA A 322 -2.95 12.39 2.75
N VAL A 323 -2.84 12.48 1.41
CA VAL A 323 -3.56 13.48 0.60
C VAL A 323 -5.08 13.28 0.73
N GLU A 324 -5.57 12.06 0.58
CA GLU A 324 -7.00 11.76 0.74
C GLU A 324 -7.48 12.03 2.17
N ALA A 325 -6.68 11.71 3.18
CA ALA A 325 -6.99 12.01 4.58
C ALA A 325 -7.11 13.52 4.83
N ALA A 326 -6.30 14.36 4.18
CA ALA A 326 -6.43 15.81 4.26
C ALA A 326 -7.77 16.31 3.66
N TYR A 327 -8.16 15.85 2.47
CA TYR A 327 -9.44 16.25 1.88
C TYR A 327 -10.64 15.74 2.70
N GLU A 328 -10.57 14.50 3.20
CA GLU A 328 -11.62 13.94 4.05
C GLU A 328 -11.72 14.67 5.39
N SER A 329 -10.59 15.07 5.96
CA SER A 329 -10.55 15.83 7.20
C SER A 329 -11.24 17.19 7.05
N ASP A 330 -10.93 17.94 5.99
CA ASP A 330 -11.57 19.22 5.70
C ASP A 330 -13.08 19.07 5.53
N ARG A 331 -13.50 18.05 4.78
CA ARG A 331 -14.92 17.74 4.53
C ARG A 331 -15.68 17.38 5.81
N THR A 332 -15.05 16.67 6.74
CA THR A 332 -15.72 16.11 7.93
C THR A 332 -15.47 16.90 9.22
N GLY A 333 -14.49 17.79 9.24
CA GLY A 333 -14.03 18.51 10.43
C GLY A 333 -13.37 17.61 11.48
N ARG A 334 -12.87 16.43 11.09
CA ARG A 334 -12.28 15.42 12.00
C ARG A 334 -10.85 15.08 11.61
N SER A 335 -10.06 14.60 12.57
CA SER A 335 -8.78 13.97 12.26
C SER A 335 -9.02 12.62 11.59
N VAL A 336 -8.31 12.34 10.50
CA VAL A 336 -8.48 11.16 9.66
C VAL A 336 -7.18 10.38 9.60
N ARG A 337 -7.23 9.07 9.81
CA ARG A 337 -6.07 8.20 9.59
C ARG A 337 -5.89 7.96 8.08
N PRO A 338 -4.71 8.17 7.50
CA PRO A 338 -4.42 7.71 6.15
C PRO A 338 -4.61 6.20 6.08
N GLU A 339 -5.63 5.73 5.36
CA GLU A 339 -5.84 4.29 5.23
C GLU A 339 -4.81 3.71 4.26
N GLU A 340 -4.10 2.65 4.65
CA GLU A 340 -3.34 1.81 3.72
C GLU A 340 -4.32 1.03 2.80
N PRO A 341 -3.92 0.66 1.57
CA PRO A 341 -4.79 -0.05 0.64
C PRO A 341 -5.10 -1.45 1.19
N ARG A 342 -6.28 -1.60 1.82
CA ARG A 342 -6.68 -2.89 2.41
C ARG A 342 -6.81 -3.96 1.33
N ARG A 343 -5.98 -4.99 1.39
CA ARG A 343 -6.14 -6.20 0.58
C ARG A 343 -7.09 -7.15 1.31
N ILE A 344 -8.19 -7.50 0.64
CA ILE A 344 -9.12 -8.51 1.13
C ILE A 344 -8.80 -9.82 0.40
N VAL A 345 -8.39 -10.83 1.17
CA VAL A 345 -8.16 -12.18 0.67
C VAL A 345 -9.35 -13.05 1.06
N ASP A 346 -9.93 -13.69 0.05
CA ASP A 346 -10.99 -14.67 0.25
C ASP A 346 -10.40 -16.01 0.67
N LEU A 347 -10.71 -16.42 1.90
CA LEU A 347 -10.22 -17.65 2.51
C LEU A 347 -11.26 -18.78 2.43
N SER A 348 -12.29 -18.60 1.61
CA SER A 348 -13.40 -19.56 1.48
C SER A 348 -13.32 -20.37 0.20
N ARG A 349 -13.66 -21.64 0.32
CA ARG A 349 -13.93 -22.50 -0.83
C ARG A 349 -15.23 -22.07 -1.51
N GLY A 350 -15.20 -21.98 -2.84
CA GLY A 350 -16.39 -21.74 -3.65
C GLY A 350 -17.43 -22.86 -3.48
N ILE A 351 -18.71 -22.48 -3.43
CA ILE A 351 -19.84 -23.42 -3.45
C ILE A 351 -20.27 -23.61 -4.90
N ASP A 352 -19.96 -24.78 -5.45
CA ASP A 352 -20.34 -25.20 -6.80
C ASP A 352 -20.99 -26.60 -6.77
N ALA A 353 -21.25 -27.17 -7.95
CA ALA A 353 -21.86 -28.49 -8.08
C ALA A 353 -20.89 -29.65 -7.78
N ASP A 354 -19.58 -29.38 -7.71
CA ASP A 354 -18.53 -30.38 -7.48
C ASP A 354 -18.13 -30.43 -5.99
N LEU A 355 -18.56 -29.45 -5.18
CA LEU A 355 -18.37 -29.42 -3.74
C LEU A 355 -19.17 -30.55 -3.06
N PRO A 356 -18.50 -31.49 -2.36
CA PRO A 356 -19.21 -32.51 -1.60
C PRO A 356 -20.15 -31.91 -0.56
N GLY A 357 -21.39 -32.40 -0.52
CA GLY A 357 -22.43 -31.88 0.37
C GLY A 357 -23.17 -30.66 -0.17
N ALA A 358 -22.85 -30.16 -1.37
CA ALA A 358 -23.62 -29.11 -2.04
C ALA A 358 -24.35 -29.65 -3.28
N LYS A 359 -25.54 -29.12 -3.53
CA LYS A 359 -26.28 -29.27 -4.79
C LYS A 359 -26.74 -27.91 -5.27
N VAL A 360 -26.45 -27.61 -6.53
CA VAL A 360 -26.68 -26.30 -7.16
C VAL A 360 -27.62 -26.49 -8.36
N ASP A 361 -28.89 -26.15 -8.19
CA ASP A 361 -29.93 -26.37 -9.20
C ASP A 361 -30.44 -25.02 -9.76
N PRO A 362 -30.26 -24.71 -11.06
CA PRO A 362 -30.83 -23.50 -11.66
C PRO A 362 -32.37 -23.54 -11.59
N ALA A 363 -32.96 -22.57 -10.87
CA ALA A 363 -34.41 -22.46 -10.69
C ALA A 363 -35.07 -21.52 -11.71
N LYS A 364 -34.33 -20.50 -12.15
CA LYS A 364 -34.78 -19.47 -13.11
C LYS A 364 -33.66 -19.12 -14.08
N ARG A 365 -34.01 -18.86 -15.34
CA ARG A 365 -33.07 -18.48 -16.39
C ARG A 365 -33.46 -17.15 -17.01
N LEU A 366 -32.49 -16.24 -17.15
CA LEU A 366 -32.70 -14.89 -17.70
C LEU A 366 -33.45 -14.90 -19.03
N ALA A 367 -33.08 -15.80 -19.95
CA ALA A 367 -33.67 -15.89 -21.29
C ALA A 367 -35.15 -16.32 -21.31
N VAL A 368 -35.63 -16.96 -20.24
CA VAL A 368 -37.00 -17.52 -20.16
C VAL A 368 -37.84 -16.76 -19.14
N ASP A 369 -37.29 -16.54 -17.94
CA ASP A 369 -37.98 -15.96 -16.80
C ASP A 369 -37.72 -14.45 -16.64
N GLY A 370 -36.70 -13.88 -17.31
CA GLY A 370 -36.31 -12.48 -17.16
C GLY A 370 -35.34 -12.19 -15.99
N TRP A 371 -34.92 -13.22 -15.24
CA TRP A 371 -33.83 -13.16 -14.26
C TRP A 371 -33.21 -14.55 -14.01
N ASN A 372 -32.04 -14.59 -13.38
CA ASN A 372 -31.41 -15.84 -12.94
C ASN A 372 -31.68 -16.08 -11.45
N ALA A 373 -31.97 -17.33 -11.09
CA ALA A 373 -32.03 -17.76 -9.69
C ALA A 373 -31.64 -19.23 -9.59
N THR A 374 -31.02 -19.60 -8.48
CA THR A 374 -30.48 -20.95 -8.24
C THR A 374 -30.91 -21.41 -6.85
N THR A 375 -31.34 -22.66 -6.75
CA THR A 375 -31.59 -23.33 -5.47
C THR A 375 -30.30 -23.98 -5.01
N LEU A 376 -29.89 -23.68 -3.79
CA LEU A 376 -28.75 -24.31 -3.12
C LEU A 376 -29.28 -25.29 -2.06
N THR A 377 -28.89 -26.56 -2.15
CA THR A 377 -29.08 -27.54 -1.06
C THR A 377 -27.71 -27.81 -0.46
N LEU A 378 -27.54 -27.50 0.82
CA LEU A 378 -26.23 -27.50 1.48
C LEU A 378 -26.27 -28.39 2.73
N TYR A 379 -25.27 -29.26 2.85
CA TYR A 379 -24.90 -29.89 4.12
C TYR A 379 -24.28 -28.82 5.02
N SER A 380 -24.67 -28.76 6.30
CA SER A 380 -24.28 -27.68 7.22
C SER A 380 -22.77 -27.53 7.39
N HIS A 381 -22.03 -28.63 7.24
CA HIS A 381 -20.57 -28.69 7.34
C HIS A 381 -19.91 -28.85 5.95
N CYS A 382 -20.47 -28.25 4.90
CA CYS A 382 -19.87 -28.28 3.55
C CYS A 382 -18.95 -27.08 3.29
N GLY A 383 -17.86 -27.31 2.56
CA GLY A 383 -16.91 -26.26 2.18
C GLY A 383 -16.22 -25.64 3.40
N THR A 384 -15.98 -24.33 3.34
CA THR A 384 -15.50 -23.57 4.49
C THR A 384 -16.67 -23.28 5.43
N HIS A 385 -16.59 -23.71 6.69
CA HIS A 385 -17.73 -23.68 7.60
C HIS A 385 -17.33 -23.47 9.05
N ILE A 386 -18.32 -23.13 9.88
CA ILE A 386 -18.20 -23.04 11.35
C ILE A 386 -19.10 -24.08 11.99
N ASP A 387 -18.60 -24.72 13.04
CA ASP A 387 -19.33 -25.68 13.84
C ASP A 387 -19.94 -25.05 15.10
N ALA A 388 -21.08 -25.58 15.54
CA ALA A 388 -21.69 -25.26 16.82
C ALA A 388 -21.56 -26.40 17.85
N PRO A 389 -21.51 -26.10 19.16
CA PRO A 389 -21.45 -27.12 20.22
C PRO A 389 -22.57 -28.16 20.17
N CYS A 390 -23.77 -27.79 19.71
CA CYS A 390 -24.90 -28.73 19.58
C CYS A 390 -24.62 -29.89 18.61
N HIS A 391 -23.63 -29.75 17.72
CA HIS A 391 -23.17 -30.81 16.83
C HIS A 391 -22.67 -32.05 17.60
N PHE A 392 -22.08 -31.87 18.79
CA PHE A 392 -21.56 -32.97 19.63
C PHE A 392 -22.19 -33.05 21.03
N PHE A 393 -22.94 -32.05 21.46
CA PHE A 393 -23.54 -31.98 22.79
C PHE A 393 -25.06 -31.75 22.73
N PRO A 394 -25.88 -32.76 23.10
CA PRO A 394 -27.33 -32.58 23.17
C PRO A 394 -27.73 -31.40 24.07
N GLY A 395 -28.51 -30.47 23.52
CA GLY A 395 -29.01 -29.29 24.25
C GLY A 395 -27.99 -28.16 24.43
N ALA A 396 -26.80 -28.24 23.82
CA ALA A 396 -25.85 -27.14 23.81
C ALA A 396 -26.26 -26.02 22.83
N ALA A 397 -25.52 -24.91 22.86
CA ALA A 397 -25.78 -23.74 22.04
C ALA A 397 -25.74 -24.07 20.53
N THR A 398 -26.67 -23.46 19.79
CA THR A 398 -26.78 -23.55 18.34
C THR A 398 -26.06 -22.39 17.66
N LEU A 399 -25.71 -22.54 16.38
CA LEU A 399 -24.85 -21.56 15.70
C LEU A 399 -25.49 -20.17 15.56
N ASP A 400 -26.82 -20.08 15.48
CA ASP A 400 -27.53 -18.79 15.47
C ASP A 400 -27.43 -18.00 16.78
N GLN A 401 -26.94 -18.64 17.85
CA GLN A 401 -26.67 -18.05 19.16
C GLN A 401 -25.18 -17.71 19.36
N GLN A 402 -24.33 -17.99 18.37
CA GLN A 402 -22.89 -17.76 18.46
C GLN A 402 -22.59 -16.26 18.66
N ASP A 403 -21.68 -15.96 19.59
CA ASP A 403 -21.13 -14.62 19.72
C ASP A 403 -20.27 -14.29 18.50
N LEU A 404 -20.77 -13.41 17.64
CA LEU A 404 -20.08 -12.97 16.43
C LEU A 404 -18.82 -12.15 16.72
N SER A 405 -18.64 -11.66 17.95
CA SER A 405 -17.38 -11.01 18.33
C SER A 405 -16.19 -11.97 18.24
N VAL A 406 -16.41 -13.29 18.37
CA VAL A 406 -15.36 -14.30 18.18
C VAL A 406 -15.08 -14.55 16.71
N CYS A 407 -16.09 -14.44 15.85
CA CYS A 407 -16.00 -14.64 14.39
C CYS A 407 -15.29 -13.50 13.65
N CYS A 408 -15.13 -12.34 14.29
CA CYS A 408 -14.52 -11.15 13.70
C CYS A 408 -13.41 -10.60 14.61
N GLY A 409 -12.23 -10.35 14.06
CA GLY A 409 -11.17 -9.64 14.77
C GLY A 409 -9.76 -10.06 14.37
N PRO A 410 -8.75 -9.54 15.08
CA PRO A 410 -7.36 -9.87 14.82
C PRO A 410 -7.12 -11.37 14.95
N ALA A 411 -6.45 -11.93 13.95
CA ALA A 411 -6.02 -13.31 13.90
C ALA A 411 -4.54 -13.40 13.52
N ARG A 412 -3.88 -14.45 14.02
CA ARG A 412 -2.51 -14.79 13.70
C ARG A 412 -2.46 -15.97 12.76
N ILE A 413 -1.60 -15.89 11.77
CA ILE A 413 -1.29 -17.00 10.86
C ILE A 413 -0.16 -17.80 11.49
N ILE A 414 -0.37 -19.09 11.69
CA ILE A 414 0.61 -20.01 12.23
C ILE A 414 1.09 -20.90 11.08
N ASP A 415 2.32 -20.66 10.63
CA ASP A 415 2.93 -21.43 9.55
C ASP A 415 3.27 -22.85 10.03
N LEU A 416 2.58 -23.83 9.48
CA LEU A 416 2.78 -25.25 9.65
C LEU A 416 3.04 -25.94 8.31
N THR A 417 3.44 -25.22 7.26
CA THR A 417 3.67 -25.75 5.91
C THR A 417 4.66 -26.94 5.77
N PRO A 418 5.55 -27.28 6.73
CA PRO A 418 6.25 -28.56 6.66
C PRO A 418 5.43 -29.77 7.17
N VAL A 419 4.10 -29.68 7.32
CA VAL A 419 3.29 -30.83 7.79
C VAL A 419 3.13 -31.92 6.73
N GLU A 420 3.30 -33.16 7.16
CA GLU A 420 3.15 -34.33 6.30
C GLU A 420 1.70 -34.83 6.25
N PRO A 421 1.32 -35.58 5.19
CA PRO A 421 0.03 -36.28 5.14
C PRO A 421 -0.21 -37.14 6.37
N ALA A 422 -1.39 -37.02 6.96
CA ALA A 422 -1.82 -37.67 8.20
C ALA A 422 -0.91 -37.36 9.41
N GLU A 423 -0.20 -36.24 9.41
CA GLU A 423 0.61 -35.81 10.54
C GLU A 423 -0.26 -35.39 11.73
N LEU A 424 0.13 -35.84 12.93
CA LEU A 424 -0.56 -35.54 14.18
C LEU A 424 0.17 -34.36 14.82
N ILE A 425 -0.43 -33.18 14.75
CA ILE A 425 0.22 -31.95 15.19
C ILE A 425 0.26 -31.95 16.72
N SER A 426 1.46 -32.10 17.27
CA SER A 426 1.73 -32.09 18.70
C SER A 426 1.78 -30.66 19.26
N VAL A 427 1.66 -30.53 20.59
CA VAL A 427 1.88 -29.26 21.30
C VAL A 427 3.27 -28.69 21.00
N GLU A 428 4.30 -29.53 20.97
CA GLU A 428 5.69 -29.11 20.73
C GLU A 428 5.86 -28.51 19.33
N ARG A 429 5.35 -29.20 18.30
CA ARG A 429 5.41 -28.71 16.91
C ARG A 429 4.65 -27.40 16.77
N PHE A 430 3.44 -27.33 17.31
CA PHE A 430 2.62 -26.13 17.26
C PHE A 430 3.30 -24.95 17.98
N ALA A 431 3.79 -25.16 19.20
CA ALA A 431 4.41 -24.11 20.00
C ALA A 431 5.73 -23.60 19.39
N ALA A 432 6.47 -24.46 18.69
CA ALA A 432 7.67 -24.06 17.95
C ALA A 432 7.36 -23.05 16.83
N ALA A 433 6.21 -23.21 16.15
CA ALA A 433 5.76 -22.28 15.11
C ALA A 433 5.04 -21.04 15.69
N ALA A 434 4.19 -21.25 16.70
CA ALA A 434 3.31 -20.21 17.24
C ALA A 434 3.99 -19.30 18.27
N GLY A 435 5.09 -19.73 18.90
CA GLY A 435 5.70 -19.00 20.01
C GLY A 435 4.72 -18.83 21.18
N GLU A 436 4.69 -17.64 21.77
CA GLU A 436 3.74 -17.33 22.85
C GLU A 436 2.33 -17.13 22.31
N VAL A 437 1.35 -17.82 22.91
CA VAL A 437 -0.09 -17.66 22.64
C VAL A 437 -0.75 -17.04 23.86
N VAL A 438 -1.44 -15.91 23.66
CA VAL A 438 -2.22 -15.24 24.71
C VAL A 438 -3.71 -15.58 24.64
N ALA A 439 -4.40 -15.41 25.77
CA ALA A 439 -5.83 -15.65 25.86
C ALA A 439 -6.64 -14.72 24.93
N GLY A 440 -7.64 -15.28 24.25
CA GLY A 440 -8.49 -14.56 23.31
C GLY A 440 -7.96 -14.51 21.87
N GLU A 441 -6.78 -15.11 21.59
CA GLU A 441 -6.25 -15.15 20.23
C GLU A 441 -7.12 -15.99 19.28
N ARG A 442 -7.12 -15.58 18.01
CA ARG A 442 -7.67 -16.34 16.87
C ARG A 442 -6.48 -16.85 16.07
N LEU A 443 -6.40 -18.16 15.87
CA LEU A 443 -5.24 -18.81 15.27
C LEU A 443 -5.67 -19.49 13.97
N LEU A 444 -5.09 -19.07 12.85
CA LEU A 444 -5.32 -19.67 11.52
C LEU A 444 -4.10 -20.53 11.16
N LEU A 445 -4.32 -21.81 10.94
CA LEU A 445 -3.28 -22.81 10.76
C LEU A 445 -2.99 -23.01 9.28
N GLN A 446 -1.89 -22.43 8.80
CA GLN A 446 -1.45 -22.58 7.43
C GLN A 446 -0.68 -23.89 7.27
N THR A 447 -1.22 -24.78 6.46
CA THR A 447 -0.67 -26.11 6.16
C THR A 447 -0.49 -26.35 4.66
N ASP A 448 -0.93 -25.39 3.84
CA ASP A 448 -1.14 -25.48 2.40
C ASP A 448 -2.04 -26.66 1.98
N TRP A 449 -2.81 -27.24 2.92
CA TRP A 449 -3.60 -28.46 2.67
C TRP A 449 -4.75 -28.23 1.69
N HIS A 450 -5.21 -26.99 1.56
CA HIS A 450 -6.22 -26.60 0.58
C HIS A 450 -5.80 -26.93 -0.86
N ARG A 451 -4.50 -27.01 -1.17
CA ARG A 451 -4.01 -27.36 -2.51
C ARG A 451 -4.38 -28.77 -2.95
N ARG A 452 -4.78 -29.64 -2.01
CA ARG A 452 -5.24 -31.01 -2.29
C ARG A 452 -6.73 -31.11 -2.58
N HIS A 453 -7.48 -30.00 -2.63
CA HIS A 453 -8.90 -30.04 -2.96
C HIS A 453 -9.15 -30.84 -4.26
N GLY A 454 -10.10 -31.78 -4.19
CA GLY A 454 -10.41 -32.70 -5.30
C GLY A 454 -9.63 -34.02 -5.26
N GLU A 455 -8.58 -34.13 -4.45
CA GLU A 455 -7.86 -35.38 -4.20
C GLU A 455 -8.49 -36.16 -3.03
N ASP A 456 -8.48 -37.49 -3.08
CA ASP A 456 -8.87 -38.35 -1.96
C ASP A 456 -8.05 -38.06 -0.69
N ALA A 457 -6.79 -37.65 -0.88
CA ALA A 457 -5.87 -37.30 0.20
C ALA A 457 -6.39 -36.14 1.06
N TYR A 458 -7.12 -35.17 0.46
CA TYR A 458 -7.65 -34.02 1.21
C TYR A 458 -8.50 -34.44 2.41
N ARG A 459 -9.32 -35.49 2.23
CA ARG A 459 -10.16 -36.06 3.28
C ARG A 459 -9.46 -37.14 4.09
N ASN A 460 -8.67 -38.01 3.45
CA ASN A 460 -8.20 -39.24 4.08
C ASN A 460 -6.79 -39.16 4.68
N ALA A 461 -6.05 -38.10 4.37
CA ALA A 461 -4.69 -37.91 4.86
C ALA A 461 -4.51 -36.52 5.49
N LEU A 462 -5.58 -35.91 6.02
CA LEU A 462 -5.48 -34.57 6.58
C LEU A 462 -4.48 -34.50 7.74
N PRO A 463 -3.66 -33.44 7.83
CA PRO A 463 -2.99 -33.08 9.06
C PRO A 463 -4.05 -32.66 10.08
N ARG A 464 -3.87 -33.05 11.34
CA ARG A 464 -4.88 -32.84 12.37
C ARG A 464 -4.29 -32.59 13.74
N LEU A 465 -5.08 -31.99 14.62
CA LEU A 465 -4.67 -31.69 15.98
C LEU A 465 -4.60 -32.98 16.81
N SER A 466 -3.54 -33.12 17.60
CA SER A 466 -3.56 -34.07 18.72
C SER A 466 -4.60 -33.65 19.77
N LEU A 467 -5.11 -34.63 20.53
CA LEU A 467 -5.99 -34.33 21.66
C LEU A 467 -5.29 -33.44 22.68
N GLU A 468 -4.01 -33.69 22.93
CA GLU A 468 -3.15 -32.90 23.81
C GLU A 468 -3.03 -31.44 23.32
N LEU A 469 -2.92 -31.22 22.00
CA LEU A 469 -2.92 -29.88 21.43
C LEU A 469 -4.29 -29.19 21.60
N ALA A 470 -5.39 -29.91 21.41
CA ALA A 470 -6.72 -29.35 21.68
C ALA A 470 -6.86 -28.92 23.15
N GLU A 471 -6.44 -29.77 24.10
CA GLU A 471 -6.43 -29.45 25.53
C GLU A 471 -5.53 -28.23 25.84
N TRP A 472 -4.37 -28.15 25.20
CA TRP A 472 -3.44 -27.03 25.36
C TRP A 472 -4.03 -25.71 24.86
N LEU A 473 -4.70 -25.70 23.70
CA LEU A 473 -5.37 -24.53 23.14
C LEU A 473 -6.49 -24.03 24.06
N VAL A 474 -7.25 -24.96 24.65
CA VAL A 474 -8.26 -24.66 25.68
C VAL A 474 -7.62 -24.06 26.93
N ALA A 475 -6.52 -24.65 27.42
CA ALA A 475 -5.79 -24.14 28.58
C ALA A 475 -5.23 -22.72 28.33
N LYS A 476 -4.85 -22.41 27.09
CA LYS A 476 -4.44 -21.06 26.64
C LYS A 476 -5.61 -20.10 26.41
N ARG A 477 -6.86 -20.58 26.47
CA ARG A 477 -8.07 -19.81 26.21
C ARG A 477 -8.07 -19.16 24.82
N VAL A 478 -7.66 -19.92 23.82
CA VAL A 478 -7.78 -19.54 22.41
C VAL A 478 -9.27 -19.32 22.10
N ALA A 479 -9.60 -18.25 21.40
CA ALA A 479 -10.98 -17.93 21.07
C ALA A 479 -11.47 -18.67 19.82
N LEU A 480 -10.60 -18.81 18.81
CA LEU A 480 -10.92 -19.44 17.54
C LEU A 480 -9.72 -20.17 16.97
N VAL A 481 -9.97 -21.34 16.37
CA VAL A 481 -9.00 -22.08 15.55
C VAL A 481 -9.58 -22.26 14.14
N GLY A 482 -8.84 -21.79 13.14
CA GLY A 482 -9.14 -21.99 11.73
C GLY A 482 -8.16 -22.97 11.10
N VAL A 483 -8.65 -23.96 10.35
CA VAL A 483 -7.85 -24.96 9.65
C VAL A 483 -8.19 -25.04 8.17
N GLU A 484 -7.19 -25.31 7.32
CA GLU A 484 -7.40 -25.61 5.89
C GLU A 484 -7.92 -27.03 5.61
N PRO A 485 -7.50 -28.07 6.35
CA PRO A 485 -8.16 -29.36 6.33
C PRO A 485 -9.69 -29.33 6.43
N PRO A 486 -10.39 -30.37 5.91
CA PRO A 486 -11.84 -30.46 6.05
C PRO A 486 -12.30 -30.73 7.48
N SER A 487 -11.37 -31.01 8.41
CA SER A 487 -11.64 -31.04 9.83
C SER A 487 -10.39 -30.81 10.69
N VAL A 488 -10.55 -30.42 11.95
CA VAL A 488 -9.48 -30.36 12.96
C VAL A 488 -8.97 -31.73 13.41
N ALA A 489 -9.69 -32.81 13.07
CA ALA A 489 -9.44 -34.18 13.54
C ALA A 489 -9.72 -35.23 12.44
N ASP A 490 -9.22 -36.46 12.58
CA ASP A 490 -9.44 -37.51 11.58
C ASP A 490 -10.93 -37.89 11.43
N VAL A 491 -11.53 -37.48 10.32
CA VAL A 491 -12.94 -37.74 9.97
C VAL A 491 -13.26 -39.23 9.74
N ASN A 492 -12.25 -40.08 9.59
CA ASN A 492 -12.40 -41.53 9.47
C ASN A 492 -12.28 -42.25 10.82
N ASN A 493 -11.90 -41.53 11.88
CA ASN A 493 -11.78 -42.04 13.25
C ASN A 493 -12.81 -41.38 14.16
N LEU A 494 -13.98 -42.00 14.30
CA LEU A 494 -15.10 -41.47 15.09
C LEU A 494 -14.71 -41.10 16.54
N ARG A 495 -13.79 -41.85 17.16
CA ARG A 495 -13.37 -41.58 18.54
C ARG A 495 -12.54 -40.30 18.62
N GLU A 496 -11.62 -40.14 17.69
CA GLU A 496 -10.72 -38.99 17.64
C GLU A 496 -11.47 -37.71 17.29
N VAL A 497 -12.27 -37.73 16.21
CA VAL A 497 -13.06 -36.57 15.79
C VAL A 497 -13.99 -36.11 16.93
N THR A 498 -14.68 -37.04 17.60
CA THR A 498 -15.54 -36.71 18.73
C THR A 498 -14.74 -36.12 19.89
N ALA A 499 -13.61 -36.71 20.26
CA ALA A 499 -12.83 -36.27 21.41
C ALA A 499 -12.26 -34.85 21.20
N VAL A 500 -11.66 -34.58 20.03
CA VAL A 500 -11.04 -33.28 19.73
C VAL A 500 -12.09 -32.16 19.71
N HIS A 501 -13.21 -32.35 19.01
CA HIS A 501 -14.28 -31.35 18.94
C HIS A 501 -14.89 -31.09 20.33
N GLN A 502 -15.21 -32.15 21.08
CA GLN A 502 -15.75 -31.99 22.42
C GLN A 502 -14.80 -31.26 23.36
N THR A 503 -13.49 -31.49 23.26
CA THR A 503 -12.48 -30.77 24.04
C THR A 503 -12.48 -29.28 23.69
N LEU A 504 -12.40 -28.92 22.42
CA LEU A 504 -12.40 -27.52 21.96
C LEU A 504 -13.69 -26.79 22.37
N PHE A 505 -14.85 -27.38 22.15
CA PHE A 505 -16.14 -26.78 22.52
C PHE A 505 -16.32 -26.62 24.02
N ARG A 506 -15.86 -27.57 24.86
CA ARG A 506 -15.88 -27.40 26.33
C ARG A 506 -15.03 -26.22 26.79
N GLY A 507 -13.96 -25.91 26.04
CA GLY A 507 -13.13 -24.73 26.27
C GLY A 507 -13.66 -23.43 25.66
N GLY A 508 -14.77 -23.47 24.93
CA GLY A 508 -15.33 -22.31 24.23
C GLY A 508 -14.56 -21.89 22.97
N VAL A 509 -13.74 -22.78 22.40
CA VAL A 509 -12.99 -22.50 21.18
C VAL A 509 -13.92 -22.66 19.97
N VAL A 510 -14.07 -21.60 19.17
CA VAL A 510 -14.79 -21.66 17.89
C VAL A 510 -13.92 -22.34 16.84
N ILE A 511 -14.53 -23.21 16.03
CA ILE A 511 -13.84 -23.98 14.99
C ILE A 511 -14.28 -23.46 13.62
N VAL A 512 -13.32 -23.13 12.77
CA VAL A 512 -13.53 -22.87 11.34
C VAL A 512 -12.75 -23.91 10.54
N GLU A 513 -13.42 -24.66 9.69
CA GLU A 513 -12.77 -25.75 8.93
C GLU A 513 -12.85 -25.48 7.42
N GLY A 514 -11.94 -26.08 6.65
CA GLY A 514 -11.92 -25.98 5.20
C GLY A 514 -11.54 -24.60 4.67
N LEU A 515 -10.70 -23.84 5.38
CA LEU A 515 -10.11 -22.60 4.87
C LEU A 515 -9.23 -22.88 3.64
N CYS A 516 -9.03 -21.85 2.81
CA CYS A 516 -8.09 -21.90 1.70
C CYS A 516 -7.29 -20.60 1.58
N HIS A 517 -6.26 -20.60 0.75
CA HIS A 517 -5.49 -19.40 0.37
C HIS A 517 -4.77 -18.69 1.52
N LEU A 518 -4.50 -19.35 2.64
CA LEU A 518 -3.67 -18.76 3.71
C LEU A 518 -2.25 -18.44 3.20
N ASP A 519 -1.76 -19.19 2.21
CA ASP A 519 -0.50 -18.95 1.49
C ASP A 519 -0.47 -17.66 0.66
N GLN A 520 -1.63 -17.05 0.41
CA GLN A 520 -1.71 -15.77 -0.29
C GLN A 520 -1.54 -14.58 0.64
N LEU A 521 -1.58 -14.76 1.96
CA LEU A 521 -1.43 -13.69 2.95
C LEU A 521 0.02 -13.23 3.03
N ARG A 522 0.23 -11.92 3.23
CA ARG A 522 1.55 -11.28 3.28
C ARG A 522 1.98 -10.93 4.71
N CYS A 523 1.03 -10.95 5.63
CA CYS A 523 1.24 -10.58 7.03
C CYS A 523 0.98 -11.77 7.96
N GLU A 524 1.78 -11.89 9.02
CA GLU A 524 1.56 -12.87 10.10
C GLU A 524 0.32 -12.57 10.95
N ARG A 525 -0.25 -11.36 10.81
CA ARG A 525 -1.44 -10.88 11.51
C ARG A 525 -2.39 -10.21 10.52
N VAL A 526 -3.66 -10.58 10.60
CA VAL A 526 -4.73 -10.06 9.74
C VAL A 526 -5.98 -9.79 10.56
N GLU A 527 -6.89 -8.98 10.04
CA GLU A 527 -8.28 -8.96 10.53
C GLU A 527 -9.02 -10.11 9.86
N PHE A 528 -9.48 -11.09 10.65
CA PHE A 528 -10.21 -12.25 10.15
C PHE A 528 -11.71 -12.11 10.40
N ILE A 529 -12.51 -12.46 9.40
CA ILE A 529 -13.97 -12.38 9.45
C ILE A 529 -14.54 -13.67 8.86
N ALA A 530 -15.26 -14.45 9.66
CA ALA A 530 -15.96 -15.66 9.23
C ALA A 530 -17.36 -15.72 9.85
N LEU A 531 -18.33 -15.07 9.19
CA LEU A 531 -19.70 -14.98 9.68
C LEU A 531 -20.56 -16.13 9.11
N PRO A 532 -21.23 -16.93 9.95
CA PRO A 532 -22.10 -18.00 9.49
C PRO A 532 -23.44 -17.50 8.98
N LEU A 533 -24.09 -18.28 8.13
CA LEU A 533 -25.50 -18.05 7.84
C LEU A 533 -26.30 -18.21 9.13
N LYS A 534 -27.29 -17.34 9.35
CA LYS A 534 -28.15 -17.39 10.53
C LYS A 534 -29.23 -18.46 10.41
N VAL A 535 -28.81 -19.73 10.38
CA VAL A 535 -29.71 -20.90 10.37
C VAL A 535 -30.20 -21.15 11.78
N ILE A 536 -31.49 -20.94 12.03
CA ILE A 536 -32.10 -21.12 13.35
C ILE A 536 -31.97 -22.58 13.79
N GLY A 537 -31.33 -22.80 14.95
CA GLY A 537 -31.10 -24.14 15.47
C GLY A 537 -29.98 -24.92 14.76
N GLY A 538 -29.14 -24.25 13.97
CA GLY A 538 -28.09 -24.90 13.17
C GLY A 538 -26.98 -25.54 14.00
N ASP A 539 -26.50 -26.70 13.54
CA ASP A 539 -25.33 -27.44 14.06
C ASP A 539 -24.00 -27.01 13.44
N GLY A 540 -24.06 -26.39 12.28
CA GLY A 540 -22.96 -25.83 11.53
C GLY A 540 -23.49 -24.94 10.42
N SER A 541 -22.61 -24.17 9.79
CA SER A 541 -22.99 -23.39 8.60
C SER A 541 -21.78 -23.07 7.72
N PRO A 542 -21.92 -23.16 6.38
CA PRO A 542 -20.95 -22.58 5.47
C PRO A 542 -20.78 -21.08 5.74
N VAL A 543 -19.54 -20.61 5.63
CA VAL A 543 -19.18 -19.21 5.89
C VAL A 543 -18.45 -18.59 4.71
N ARG A 544 -18.54 -17.26 4.61
CA ARG A 544 -17.59 -16.48 3.84
C ARG A 544 -16.50 -16.00 4.79
N ALA A 545 -15.42 -16.77 4.89
CA ALA A 545 -14.19 -16.42 5.57
C ALA A 545 -13.34 -15.49 4.68
N ILE A 546 -12.95 -14.34 5.23
CA ILE A 546 -12.02 -13.40 4.60
C ILE A 546 -10.94 -12.98 5.60
N ALA A 547 -9.79 -12.62 5.08
CA ALA A 547 -8.77 -11.86 5.79
C ALA A 547 -8.62 -10.47 5.17
N VAL A 548 -8.47 -9.46 6.01
CA VAL A 548 -8.16 -8.09 5.61
C VAL A 548 -6.76 -7.78 6.13
N GLU A 549 -5.84 -7.51 5.20
CA GLU A 549 -4.47 -7.10 5.49
C GLU A 549 -4.20 -5.68 4.94
N PRO A 550 -3.26 -4.93 5.54
CA PRO A 550 -2.93 -3.56 5.13
C PRO A 550 -2.31 -3.43 3.73
#